data_AF-A0A4P7SNW2-F1
#
_entry.id   AF-A0A4P7SNW2-F1
#
_cell.length_a   1.000
_cell.length_b   1.000
_cell.length_c   1.000
_cell.angle_alpha   90.00
_cell.angle_beta   90.00
_cell.angle_gamma   90.00
#
_symmetry.space_group_name_H-M   'P 1'
#
loop_
_entity.id
_entity.type
_entity.pdbx_description
1 polymer ?
#
loop_
_entity_poly.entity_id
_entity_poly.type
_entity_poly.pdbx_seq_one_letter_code
_entity_poly.pdbx_strand_id
1 'polypeptide(L)'
;MRVTAIRAAIAILVVAATSFLSLFRLPQTVWDNVWAEDGPVFLGQAMSGGGPGSIFTPYEGYLHVVPRLLAAVIVRVVPVEDFAVGLAFASCLVVAVVAYLTFYCASALTSSVGVRLAWAAIPVLLSVGPYEILGNTANIHWYLLWLMPWLLLKPARSRPEVVLLFLAALLSALTEVISVVFLPLVLLRIRRKEFWPARAGLMVGAGVQIYTTFLYPRSSSNGHPLDPMSVVVGWFVNVAGVVFFGSSRSMGLNILNFGAGPVILAFIPIIAAVAFLLLRSKREHRLLALLFVAASFGVWAACLVANPGAQFDYVHFTESDWAKSILTRYSAIPAMFILALFPLLADSLRITQARASAGVLAAFAVVLAVSYFPTQVAREQGPSWSAGVRTAVAACVGARDDETRPIQVAPIGWSKSGVLMPCSRLRP
;
A
#
# COMPACT_ATOMS: atom_id res chain seq x y z
N MET A 1 -22.33 19.99 -19.77
CA MET A 1 -21.69 18.84 -20.45
C MET A 1 -20.20 19.04 -20.74
N ARG A 2 -19.78 20.08 -21.49
CA ARG A 2 -18.35 20.30 -21.83
C ARG A 2 -17.40 20.38 -20.62
N VAL A 3 -17.77 21.12 -19.57
CA VAL A 3 -16.95 21.26 -18.34
C VAL A 3 -16.79 19.93 -17.61
N THR A 4 -17.83 19.08 -17.59
CA THR A 4 -17.78 17.75 -16.98
C THR A 4 -16.87 16.81 -17.76
N ALA A 5 -16.94 16.85 -19.09
CA ALA A 5 -16.08 16.06 -19.98
C ALA A 5 -14.61 16.43 -19.84
N ILE A 6 -14.29 17.73 -19.78
CA ILE A 6 -12.91 18.22 -19.58
C ILE A 6 -12.36 17.75 -18.23
N ARG A 7 -13.15 17.84 -17.15
CA ARG A 7 -12.72 17.36 -15.83
C ARG A 7 -12.47 15.85 -15.80
N ALA A 8 -13.33 15.07 -16.47
CA ALA A 8 -13.15 13.63 -16.61
C ALA A 8 -11.88 13.30 -17.41
N ALA A 9 -11.66 13.98 -18.54
CA ALA A 9 -10.45 13.82 -19.35
C ALA A 9 -9.17 14.15 -18.58
N ILE A 10 -9.16 15.25 -17.82
CA ILE A 10 -8.03 15.62 -16.95
C ILE A 10 -7.81 14.54 -15.88
N ALA A 11 -8.87 14.03 -15.25
CA ALA A 11 -8.75 12.98 -14.25
C ALA A 11 -8.14 11.70 -14.85
N ILE A 12 -8.61 11.28 -16.02
CA ILE A 12 -8.07 10.13 -16.76
C ILE A 12 -6.59 10.35 -17.09
N LEU A 13 -6.22 11.52 -17.61
CA LEU A 13 -4.83 11.84 -17.96
C LEU A 13 -3.92 11.84 -16.72
N VAL A 14 -4.38 12.42 -15.61
CA VAL A 14 -3.62 12.45 -14.35
C VAL A 14 -3.43 11.04 -13.80
N VAL A 15 -4.47 10.21 -13.82
CA VAL A 15 -4.37 8.81 -13.40
C VAL A 15 -3.38 8.07 -14.30
N ALA A 16 -3.54 8.15 -15.62
CA ALA A 16 -2.63 7.50 -16.57
C ALA A 16 -1.16 7.94 -16.37
N ALA A 17 -0.91 9.25 -16.32
CA ALA A 17 0.45 9.78 -16.11
C ALA A 17 1.04 9.32 -14.77
N THR A 18 0.24 9.27 -13.71
CA THR A 18 0.69 8.79 -12.39
C THR A 18 0.95 7.28 -12.40
N SER A 19 0.15 6.49 -13.12
CA SER A 19 0.39 5.05 -13.29
C SER A 19 1.72 4.80 -13.99
N PHE A 20 2.02 5.54 -15.05
CA PHE A 20 3.31 5.45 -15.73
C PHE A 20 4.45 5.94 -14.85
N LEU A 21 4.28 7.04 -14.11
CA LEU A 21 5.28 7.50 -13.15
C LEU A 21 5.61 6.41 -12.11
N SER A 22 4.60 5.75 -11.56
CA SER A 22 4.76 4.63 -10.63
C SER A 22 5.44 3.42 -11.29
N LEU A 23 5.06 3.06 -12.52
CA LEU A 23 5.64 1.92 -13.22
C LEU A 23 7.12 2.18 -13.60
N PHE A 24 7.43 3.35 -14.15
CA PHE A 24 8.80 3.73 -14.55
C PHE A 24 9.72 4.00 -13.36
N ARG A 25 9.18 4.09 -12.13
CA ARG A 25 10.00 4.04 -10.91
C ARG A 25 10.63 2.67 -10.71
N LEU A 26 10.00 1.61 -11.20
CA LEU A 26 10.47 0.25 -11.06
C LEU A 26 11.45 -0.09 -12.19
N PRO A 27 12.56 -0.80 -11.92
CA PRO A 27 13.40 -1.37 -12.96
C PRO A 27 12.58 -2.21 -13.95
N GLN A 28 12.91 -2.14 -15.24
CA GLN A 28 12.17 -2.88 -16.27
C GLN A 28 12.20 -4.40 -16.02
N THR A 29 13.28 -4.91 -15.41
CA THR A 29 13.43 -6.32 -15.04
C THR A 29 12.31 -6.81 -14.14
N VAL A 30 11.72 -5.95 -13.31
CA VAL A 30 10.68 -6.38 -12.35
C VAL A 30 9.26 -6.27 -12.88
N TRP A 31 9.08 -5.73 -14.09
CA TRP A 31 7.77 -5.71 -14.76
C TRP A 31 7.38 -7.10 -15.26
N ASP A 32 8.38 -7.92 -15.61
CA ASP A 32 8.21 -9.30 -16.06
C ASP A 32 8.31 -10.31 -14.90
N ASN A 33 8.12 -9.87 -13.65
CA ASN A 33 8.18 -10.73 -12.47
C ASN A 33 6.82 -10.82 -11.80
N VAL A 34 6.22 -12.02 -11.77
CA VAL A 34 5.02 -12.27 -10.96
C VAL A 34 5.43 -12.40 -9.49
N TRP A 35 4.76 -11.64 -8.62
CA TRP A 35 5.11 -11.58 -7.20
C TRP A 35 4.24 -12.50 -6.34
N ALA A 36 4.87 -13.45 -5.67
CA ALA A 36 4.38 -14.20 -4.54
C ALA A 36 2.93 -14.69 -4.72
N GLU A 37 1.97 -14.12 -4.00
CA GLU A 37 0.54 -14.45 -4.09
C GLU A 37 -0.06 -14.20 -5.49
N ASP A 38 0.43 -13.22 -6.24
CA ASP A 38 -0.09 -12.87 -7.56
C ASP A 38 -0.10 -14.07 -8.50
N GLY A 39 0.88 -14.97 -8.38
CA GLY A 39 0.94 -16.18 -9.19
C GLY A 39 -0.02 -17.26 -8.71
N PRO A 40 0.42 -18.17 -7.83
CA PRO A 40 -0.35 -19.35 -7.43
C PRO A 40 -1.71 -19.03 -6.80
N VAL A 41 -1.86 -17.89 -6.09
CA VAL A 41 -3.11 -17.56 -5.40
C VAL A 41 -4.06 -16.82 -6.32
N PHE A 42 -3.65 -15.71 -6.93
CA PHE A 42 -4.59 -14.89 -7.72
C PHE A 42 -4.72 -15.36 -9.17
N LEU A 43 -3.62 -15.44 -9.93
CA LEU A 43 -3.66 -15.95 -11.31
C LEU A 43 -4.07 -17.42 -11.35
N GLY A 44 -3.46 -18.27 -10.52
CA GLY A 44 -3.72 -19.70 -10.48
C GLY A 44 -5.20 -20.02 -10.25
N GLN A 45 -5.84 -19.33 -9.29
CA GLN A 45 -7.26 -19.52 -9.01
C GLN A 45 -8.18 -18.85 -10.03
N ALA A 46 -7.76 -17.73 -10.64
CA ALA A 46 -8.50 -17.12 -11.75
C ALA A 46 -8.52 -18.03 -12.99
N MET A 47 -7.42 -18.74 -13.26
CA MET A 47 -7.29 -19.65 -14.41
C MET A 47 -8.00 -20.98 -14.22
N SER A 48 -8.12 -21.48 -12.98
CA SER A 48 -8.82 -22.74 -12.68
C SER A 48 -10.34 -22.68 -12.88
N GLY A 49 -10.88 -21.56 -13.38
CA GLY A 49 -12.26 -21.45 -13.83
C GLY A 49 -13.27 -21.26 -12.70
N GLY A 50 -12.83 -20.86 -11.50
CA GLY A 50 -13.73 -20.45 -10.44
C GLY A 50 -14.67 -19.36 -10.94
N GLY A 51 -15.99 -19.59 -10.88
CA GLY A 51 -17.00 -18.61 -11.28
C GLY A 51 -16.86 -17.27 -10.53
N PRO A 52 -17.73 -16.27 -10.78
CA PRO A 52 -17.58 -14.92 -10.20
C PRO A 52 -17.38 -14.87 -8.68
N GLY A 53 -17.82 -15.89 -7.92
CA GLY A 53 -17.59 -16.00 -6.48
C GLY A 53 -16.13 -16.21 -6.06
N SER A 54 -15.23 -16.62 -6.96
CA SER A 54 -13.80 -16.83 -6.66
C SER A 54 -13.06 -15.56 -6.23
N ILE A 55 -13.60 -14.38 -6.55
CA ILE A 55 -13.07 -13.10 -6.07
C ILE A 55 -13.23 -12.92 -4.55
N PHE A 56 -14.14 -13.69 -3.93
CA PHE A 56 -14.38 -13.71 -2.48
C PHE A 56 -13.76 -14.94 -1.80
N THR A 57 -12.85 -15.66 -2.46
CA THR A 57 -12.14 -16.77 -1.83
C THR A 57 -11.19 -16.23 -0.74
N PRO A 58 -11.31 -16.69 0.51
CA PRO A 58 -10.43 -16.29 1.61
C PRO A 58 -8.96 -16.63 1.34
N TYR A 59 -8.07 -15.84 1.91
CA TYR A 59 -6.62 -16.03 1.92
C TYR A 59 -6.07 -15.61 3.28
N GLU A 60 -5.42 -16.53 4.00
CA GLU A 60 -4.72 -16.27 5.27
C GLU A 60 -5.49 -15.43 6.30
N GLY A 61 -6.78 -15.71 6.49
CA GLY A 61 -7.62 -15.00 7.47
C GLY A 61 -8.55 -13.94 6.90
N TYR A 62 -8.49 -13.61 5.62
CA TYR A 62 -9.22 -12.44 5.11
C TYR A 62 -9.46 -12.48 3.59
N LEU A 63 -10.23 -11.53 3.08
CA LEU A 63 -10.49 -11.35 1.67
C LEU A 63 -9.51 -10.38 1.02
N HIS A 64 -9.18 -10.66 -0.24
CA HIS A 64 -8.32 -9.86 -1.13
C HIS A 64 -9.07 -9.53 -2.43
N VAL A 65 -10.22 -8.84 -2.32
CA VAL A 65 -11.16 -8.71 -3.45
C VAL A 65 -10.56 -7.96 -4.65
N VAL A 66 -9.88 -6.83 -4.44
CA VAL A 66 -9.34 -6.05 -5.57
C VAL A 66 -8.24 -6.81 -6.33
N PRO A 67 -7.21 -7.41 -5.67
CA PRO A 67 -6.21 -8.22 -6.38
C PRO A 67 -6.81 -9.37 -7.18
N ARG A 68 -7.79 -10.09 -6.59
CA ARG A 68 -8.47 -11.20 -7.26
C ARG A 68 -9.29 -10.74 -8.47
N LEU A 69 -9.98 -9.59 -8.35
CA LEU A 69 -10.70 -8.99 -9.47
C LEU A 69 -9.74 -8.62 -10.60
N LEU A 70 -8.60 -8.01 -10.28
CA LEU A 70 -7.59 -7.64 -11.28
C LEU A 70 -7.02 -8.88 -11.98
N ALA A 71 -6.65 -9.92 -11.24
CA ALA A 71 -6.18 -11.19 -11.83
C ALA A 71 -7.25 -11.83 -12.73
N ALA A 72 -8.52 -11.83 -12.31
CA ALA A 72 -9.63 -12.35 -13.11
C ALA A 72 -9.85 -11.57 -14.42
N VAL A 73 -9.62 -10.25 -14.41
CA VAL A 73 -9.64 -9.43 -15.62
C VAL A 73 -8.44 -9.74 -16.51
N ILE A 74 -7.22 -9.77 -15.93
CA ILE A 74 -5.98 -10.00 -16.66
C ILE A 74 -5.99 -11.33 -17.41
N VAL A 75 -6.42 -12.41 -16.75
CA VAL A 75 -6.51 -13.75 -17.37
C VAL A 75 -7.46 -13.78 -18.59
N ARG A 76 -8.37 -12.82 -18.71
CA ARG A 76 -9.34 -12.75 -19.81
C ARG A 76 -8.92 -11.84 -20.96
N VAL A 77 -8.12 -10.81 -20.69
CA VAL A 77 -7.85 -9.73 -21.66
C VAL A 77 -6.38 -9.56 -22.02
N VAL A 78 -5.47 -10.20 -21.28
CA VAL A 78 -4.02 -10.12 -21.49
C VAL A 78 -3.53 -11.49 -21.98
N PRO A 79 -2.58 -11.56 -22.93
CA PRO A 79 -1.91 -12.82 -23.27
C PRO A 79 -1.19 -13.43 -22.06
N VAL A 80 -1.08 -14.76 -22.01
CA VAL A 80 -0.41 -15.47 -20.90
C VAL A 80 1.03 -15.00 -20.71
N GLU A 81 1.75 -14.71 -21.80
CA GLU A 81 3.13 -14.20 -21.77
C GLU A 81 3.27 -12.85 -21.06
N ASP A 82 2.21 -12.03 -21.05
CA ASP A 82 2.22 -10.65 -20.56
C ASP A 82 1.52 -10.48 -19.20
N PHE A 83 1.10 -11.57 -18.54
CA PHE A 83 0.40 -11.48 -17.25
C PHE A 83 1.18 -10.70 -16.19
N ALA A 84 2.50 -10.87 -16.11
CA ALA A 84 3.34 -10.13 -15.18
C ALA A 84 3.26 -8.62 -15.41
N VAL A 85 3.41 -8.18 -16.66
CA VAL A 85 3.33 -6.76 -17.04
C VAL A 85 1.92 -6.22 -16.79
N GLY A 86 0.88 -6.99 -17.12
CA GLY A 86 -0.51 -6.65 -16.85
C GLY A 86 -0.78 -6.42 -15.36
N LEU A 87 -0.30 -7.31 -14.49
CA LEU A 87 -0.42 -7.18 -13.03
C LEU A 87 0.36 -5.97 -12.49
N ALA A 88 1.59 -5.77 -12.95
CA ALA A 88 2.43 -4.65 -12.53
C ALA A 88 1.79 -3.31 -12.89
N PHE A 89 1.28 -3.18 -14.13
CA PHE A 89 0.57 -1.99 -14.58
C PHE A 89 -0.76 -1.80 -13.82
N ALA A 90 -1.55 -2.86 -13.64
CA ALA A 90 -2.80 -2.80 -12.89
C ALA A 90 -2.59 -2.36 -11.43
N SER A 91 -1.52 -2.83 -10.78
CA SER A 91 -1.12 -2.36 -9.45
C SER A 91 -0.79 -0.86 -9.46
N CYS A 92 0.03 -0.39 -10.40
CA CYS A 92 0.36 1.02 -10.54
C CYS A 92 -0.87 1.90 -10.87
N LEU A 93 -1.84 1.35 -11.59
CA LEU A 93 -3.13 1.99 -11.84
C LEU A 93 -3.92 2.18 -10.54
N VAL A 94 -3.98 1.16 -9.68
CA VAL A 94 -4.63 1.30 -8.36
C VAL A 94 -3.93 2.35 -7.50
N VAL A 95 -2.59 2.39 -7.49
CA VAL A 95 -1.83 3.42 -6.75
C VAL A 95 -2.17 4.83 -7.28
N ALA A 96 -2.26 5.01 -8.59
CA ALA A 96 -2.64 6.28 -9.20
C ALA A 96 -4.08 6.70 -8.84
N VAL A 97 -5.02 5.75 -8.83
CA VAL A 97 -6.40 6.00 -8.38
C VAL A 97 -6.44 6.36 -6.90
N VAL A 98 -5.67 5.68 -6.05
CA VAL A 98 -5.52 6.03 -4.63
C VAL A 98 -5.00 7.46 -4.48
N ALA A 99 -3.93 7.83 -5.18
CA ALA A 99 -3.37 9.17 -5.14
C ALA A 99 -4.40 10.24 -5.59
N TYR A 100 -5.11 9.98 -6.70
CA TYR A 100 -6.17 10.85 -7.19
C TYR A 100 -7.32 10.99 -6.18
N LEU A 101 -7.78 9.89 -5.60
CA LEU A 101 -8.85 9.91 -4.60
C LEU A 101 -8.41 10.59 -3.30
N THR A 102 -7.14 10.45 -2.87
CA THR A 102 -6.57 11.23 -1.77
C THR A 102 -6.62 12.72 -2.09
N PHE A 103 -6.14 13.15 -3.28
CA PHE A 103 -6.20 14.54 -3.73
C PHE A 103 -7.65 15.06 -3.74
N TYR A 104 -8.58 14.27 -4.27
CA TYR A 104 -9.98 14.61 -4.38
C TYR A 104 -10.65 14.72 -3.01
N CYS A 105 -10.47 13.73 -2.13
CA CYS A 105 -11.07 13.69 -0.80
C CYS A 105 -10.50 14.77 0.12
N ALA A 106 -9.20 15.08 0.01
CA ALA A 106 -8.54 16.14 0.76
C ALA A 106 -9.14 17.54 0.54
N SER A 107 -9.92 17.75 -0.53
CA SER A 107 -10.70 19.00 -0.72
C SER A 107 -11.74 19.26 0.38
N ALA A 108 -12.10 18.23 1.17
CA ALA A 108 -12.96 18.39 2.34
C ALA A 108 -12.24 19.05 3.52
N LEU A 109 -10.90 19.05 3.52
CA LEU A 109 -10.07 19.54 4.62
C LEU A 109 -9.42 20.88 4.30
N THR A 110 -8.99 21.10 3.05
CA THR A 110 -8.33 22.35 2.65
C THR A 110 -8.64 22.72 1.20
N SER A 111 -8.65 24.03 0.92
CA SER A 111 -8.73 24.57 -0.44
C SER A 111 -7.36 24.64 -1.14
N SER A 112 -6.26 24.47 -0.41
CA SER A 112 -4.90 24.55 -0.95
C SER A 112 -4.59 23.37 -1.88
N VAL A 113 -4.39 23.66 -3.18
CA VAL A 113 -4.00 22.64 -4.15
C VAL A 113 -2.64 22.05 -3.81
N GLY A 114 -1.67 22.86 -3.38
CA GLY A 114 -0.32 22.39 -3.02
C GLY A 114 -0.33 21.39 -1.87
N VAL A 115 -1.13 21.63 -0.82
CA VAL A 115 -1.27 20.69 0.31
C VAL A 115 -1.92 19.39 -0.14
N ARG A 116 -2.97 19.48 -0.97
CA ARG A 116 -3.66 18.30 -1.49
C ARG A 116 -2.76 17.46 -2.39
N LEU A 117 -1.94 18.11 -3.23
CA LEU A 117 -0.93 17.44 -4.06
C LEU A 117 0.13 16.77 -3.18
N ALA A 118 0.58 17.44 -2.12
CA ALA A 118 1.56 16.88 -1.20
C ALA A 118 1.07 15.59 -0.52
N TRP A 119 -0.19 15.52 -0.06
CA TRP A 119 -0.77 14.27 0.43
C TRP A 119 -0.93 13.21 -0.65
N ALA A 120 -1.34 13.58 -1.86
CA ALA A 120 -1.51 12.65 -2.96
C ALA A 120 -0.18 12.07 -3.47
N ALA A 121 0.92 12.80 -3.32
CA ALA A 121 2.25 12.36 -3.72
C ALA A 121 2.82 11.27 -2.80
N ILE A 122 2.40 11.22 -1.53
CA ILE A 122 2.91 10.26 -0.52
C ILE A 122 2.86 8.80 -1.02
N PRO A 123 1.70 8.22 -1.41
CA PRO A 123 1.65 6.83 -1.84
C PRO A 123 2.50 6.54 -3.10
N VAL A 124 2.73 7.54 -3.95
CA VAL A 124 3.49 7.38 -5.20
C VAL A 124 4.99 7.44 -4.95
N LEU A 125 5.44 8.35 -4.09
CA LEU A 125 6.86 8.69 -3.89
C LEU A 125 7.49 8.01 -2.66
N LEU A 126 6.71 7.27 -1.86
CA LEU A 126 7.23 6.59 -0.67
C LEU A 126 8.43 5.67 -1.01
N SER A 127 9.52 5.78 -0.25
CA SER A 127 10.80 5.09 -0.50
C SER A 127 10.72 3.56 -0.47
N VAL A 128 10.00 3.01 0.51
CA VAL A 128 9.80 1.55 0.65
C VAL A 128 8.86 0.97 -0.42
N GLY A 129 8.18 1.83 -1.19
CA GLY A 129 7.27 1.46 -2.26
C GLY A 129 7.87 0.41 -3.20
N PRO A 130 8.89 0.78 -3.99
CA PRO A 130 9.56 -0.13 -4.92
C PRO A 130 10.18 -1.38 -4.31
N TYR A 131 10.56 -1.36 -3.04
CA TYR A 131 11.24 -2.49 -2.41
C TYR A 131 10.39 -3.75 -2.47
N GLU A 132 9.12 -3.66 -2.08
CA GLU A 132 8.24 -4.82 -2.03
C GLU A 132 6.83 -4.53 -2.55
N ILE A 133 6.26 -3.35 -2.28
CA ILE A 133 4.81 -3.13 -2.40
C ILE A 133 4.35 -2.60 -3.76
N LEU A 134 5.18 -1.83 -4.46
CA LEU A 134 4.82 -1.20 -5.72
C LEU A 134 4.97 -2.19 -6.88
N GLY A 135 3.99 -2.21 -7.79
CA GLY A 135 4.03 -3.01 -9.03
C GLY A 135 3.71 -4.49 -8.84
N ASN A 136 2.96 -4.85 -7.81
CA ASN A 136 2.31 -6.16 -7.67
C ASN A 136 0.94 -5.99 -7.02
N THR A 137 0.02 -6.92 -7.28
CA THR A 137 -1.37 -6.78 -6.80
C THR A 137 -1.53 -7.19 -5.35
N ALA A 138 -0.74 -8.15 -4.86
CA ALA A 138 -0.75 -8.63 -3.49
C ALA A 138 -0.58 -7.53 -2.46
N ASN A 139 0.20 -6.49 -2.76
CA ASN A 139 0.48 -5.41 -1.85
C ASN A 139 -0.40 -4.15 -2.02
N ILE A 140 -1.39 -4.15 -2.93
CA ILE A 140 -2.22 -2.93 -3.12
C ILE A 140 -3.08 -2.58 -1.91
N HIS A 141 -3.33 -3.56 -1.04
CA HIS A 141 -4.07 -3.39 0.21
C HIS A 141 -3.47 -2.31 1.11
N TRP A 142 -2.13 -2.13 1.12
CA TRP A 142 -1.48 -1.02 1.83
C TRP A 142 -1.98 0.34 1.32
N TYR A 143 -1.97 0.57 0.00
CA TYR A 143 -2.43 1.83 -0.57
C TYR A 143 -3.93 2.07 -0.32
N LEU A 144 -4.73 1.01 -0.32
CA LEU A 144 -6.16 1.08 0.03
C LEU A 144 -6.38 1.41 1.51
N LEU A 145 -5.50 0.94 2.41
CA LEU A 145 -5.50 1.28 3.83
C LEU A 145 -5.21 2.77 4.04
N TRP A 146 -4.23 3.31 3.31
CA TRP A 146 -3.93 4.75 3.29
C TRP A 146 -5.14 5.58 2.84
N LEU A 147 -5.87 5.11 1.82
CA LEU A 147 -7.01 5.83 1.25
C LEU A 147 -8.19 5.95 2.24
N MET A 148 -8.39 4.94 3.09
CA MET A 148 -9.58 4.81 3.95
C MET A 148 -9.96 6.07 4.76
N PRO A 149 -9.07 6.68 5.58
CA PRO A 149 -9.42 7.87 6.35
C PRO A 149 -9.85 9.05 5.46
N TRP A 150 -9.28 9.21 4.27
CA TRP A 150 -9.68 10.28 3.34
C TRP A 150 -11.12 10.10 2.86
N LEU A 151 -11.53 8.87 2.55
CA LEU A 151 -12.90 8.54 2.16
C LEU A 151 -13.88 8.85 3.29
N LEU A 152 -13.54 8.46 4.53
CA LEU A 152 -14.40 8.66 5.71
C LEU A 152 -14.56 10.14 6.10
N LEU A 153 -13.61 10.98 5.71
CA LEU A 153 -13.60 12.43 5.98
C LEU A 153 -14.22 13.25 4.83
N LYS A 154 -14.58 12.64 3.70
CA LYS A 154 -15.19 13.33 2.56
C LYS A 154 -16.73 13.27 2.62
N PRO A 155 -17.44 14.41 2.75
CA PRO A 155 -18.89 14.42 2.59
C PRO A 155 -19.26 14.24 1.11
N ALA A 156 -20.22 13.35 0.84
CA ALA A 156 -20.82 13.17 -0.47
C ALA A 156 -21.76 14.34 -0.78
N ARG A 157 -21.54 15.02 -1.91
CA ARG A 157 -22.38 16.15 -2.35
C ARG A 157 -23.28 15.84 -3.53
N SER A 158 -23.18 14.64 -4.10
CA SER A 158 -23.93 14.22 -5.28
C SER A 158 -24.17 12.71 -5.27
N ARG A 159 -25.16 12.23 -6.04
CA ARG A 159 -25.43 10.78 -6.17
C ARG A 159 -24.22 9.99 -6.70
N PRO A 160 -23.46 10.46 -7.71
CA PRO A 160 -22.24 9.78 -8.13
C PRO A 160 -21.19 9.71 -7.01
N GLU A 161 -21.05 10.75 -6.18
CA GLU A 161 -20.15 10.72 -5.04
C GLU A 161 -20.59 9.72 -3.97
N VAL A 162 -21.89 9.56 -3.74
CA VAL A 162 -22.42 8.53 -2.83
C VAL A 162 -21.95 7.15 -3.29
N VAL A 163 -22.14 6.82 -4.57
CA VAL A 163 -21.73 5.53 -5.14
C VAL A 163 -20.21 5.37 -5.08
N LEU A 164 -19.46 6.38 -5.52
CA LEU A 164 -17.99 6.36 -5.52
C LEU A 164 -17.42 6.12 -4.12
N LEU A 165 -17.84 6.91 -3.13
CA LEU A 165 -17.32 6.82 -1.77
C LEU A 165 -17.71 5.51 -1.08
N PHE A 166 -18.94 5.03 -1.31
CA PHE A 166 -19.38 3.73 -0.81
C PHE A 166 -18.56 2.59 -1.41
N LEU A 167 -18.44 2.52 -2.74
CA LEU A 167 -17.73 1.44 -3.42
C LEU A 167 -16.23 1.48 -3.13
N ALA A 168 -15.60 2.66 -3.11
CA ALA A 168 -14.19 2.78 -2.77
C ALA A 168 -13.91 2.28 -1.34
N ALA A 169 -14.73 2.69 -0.36
CA ALA A 169 -14.56 2.24 1.02
C ALA A 169 -14.86 0.74 1.18
N LEU A 170 -15.90 0.24 0.51
CA LEU A 170 -16.24 -1.18 0.52
C LEU A 170 -15.13 -2.03 -0.06
N LEU A 171 -14.61 -1.70 -1.24
CA LEU A 171 -13.54 -2.44 -1.90
C LEU A 171 -12.22 -2.36 -1.13
N SER A 172 -11.89 -1.20 -0.54
CA SER A 172 -10.76 -1.07 0.36
C SER A 172 -10.91 -1.99 1.57
N ALA A 173 -12.06 -2.00 2.23
CA ALA A 173 -12.29 -2.82 3.42
C ALA A 173 -12.34 -4.33 3.10
N LEU A 174 -12.95 -4.72 1.97
CA LEU A 174 -12.97 -6.11 1.47
C LEU A 174 -11.60 -6.60 0.98
N THR A 175 -10.60 -5.72 0.87
CA THR A 175 -9.23 -6.09 0.49
C THR A 175 -8.28 -6.03 1.68
N GLU A 176 -8.57 -5.18 2.67
CA GLU A 176 -7.69 -4.94 3.81
C GLU A 176 -8.42 -5.12 5.14
N VAL A 177 -8.08 -6.19 5.85
CA VAL A 177 -8.64 -6.50 7.18
C VAL A 177 -8.28 -5.45 8.22
N ILE A 178 -7.09 -4.83 8.16
CA ILE A 178 -6.64 -3.81 9.12
C ILE A 178 -7.47 -2.51 9.02
N SER A 179 -8.26 -2.34 7.97
CA SER A 179 -9.17 -1.18 7.83
C SER A 179 -10.14 -1.03 9.00
N VAL A 180 -10.39 -2.10 9.76
CA VAL A 180 -11.16 -2.08 11.02
C VAL A 180 -10.63 -1.09 12.07
N VAL A 181 -9.33 -0.77 12.04
CA VAL A 181 -8.71 0.24 12.92
C VAL A 181 -9.36 1.63 12.74
N PHE A 182 -9.99 1.87 11.59
CA PHE A 182 -10.69 3.13 11.29
C PHE A 182 -12.17 3.14 11.68
N LEU A 183 -12.72 2.07 12.26
CA LEU A 183 -14.12 2.04 12.74
C LEU A 183 -14.47 3.18 13.72
N PRO A 184 -13.58 3.61 14.65
CA PRO A 184 -13.87 4.75 15.52
C PRO A 184 -14.21 6.06 14.75
N LEU A 185 -13.73 6.22 13.51
CA LEU A 185 -14.05 7.38 12.67
C LEU A 185 -15.51 7.43 12.22
N VAL A 186 -16.23 6.31 12.27
CA VAL A 186 -17.69 6.27 11.97
C VAL A 186 -18.48 7.12 12.96
N LEU A 187 -18.02 7.19 14.22
CA LEU A 187 -18.65 7.97 15.29
C LEU A 187 -18.47 9.48 15.10
N LEU A 188 -17.44 9.88 14.36
CA LEU A 188 -17.10 11.28 14.13
C LEU A 188 -18.18 11.94 13.29
N ARG A 189 -18.92 12.93 13.82
CA ARG A 189 -20.06 13.56 13.11
C ARG A 189 -21.11 12.53 12.66
N ILE A 190 -21.44 11.54 13.51
CA ILE A 190 -22.36 10.43 13.20
C ILE A 190 -23.73 10.89 12.65
N ARG A 191 -24.24 12.04 13.10
CA ARG A 191 -25.55 12.56 12.68
C ARG A 191 -25.59 13.13 11.25
N ARG A 192 -24.45 13.31 10.58
CA ARG A 192 -24.35 13.92 9.25
C ARG A 192 -24.44 12.86 8.14
N LYS A 193 -25.60 12.80 7.48
CA LYS A 193 -25.96 11.81 6.43
C LYS A 193 -24.97 11.79 5.26
N GLU A 194 -24.40 12.94 4.92
CA GLU A 194 -23.45 13.10 3.81
C GLU A 194 -22.14 12.31 3.99
N PHE A 195 -21.79 11.87 5.20
CA PHE A 195 -20.60 11.04 5.43
C PHE A 195 -20.89 9.53 5.49
N TRP A 196 -22.17 9.14 5.50
CA TRP A 196 -22.55 7.73 5.62
C TRP A 196 -22.17 6.84 4.43
N PRO A 197 -22.04 7.31 3.18
CA PRO A 197 -21.69 6.42 2.08
C PRO A 197 -20.37 5.66 2.31
N ALA A 198 -19.27 6.36 2.59
CA ALA A 198 -17.98 5.72 2.90
C ALA A 198 -18.04 4.87 4.17
N ARG A 199 -18.75 5.33 5.21
CA ARG A 199 -18.89 4.61 6.49
C ARG A 199 -19.64 3.30 6.32
N ALA A 200 -20.72 3.31 5.55
CA ALA A 200 -21.50 2.12 5.23
C ALA A 200 -20.63 1.12 4.45
N GLY A 201 -19.85 1.60 3.47
CA GLY A 201 -18.88 0.75 2.76
C GLY A 201 -17.88 0.10 3.71
N LEU A 202 -17.25 0.89 4.60
CA LEU A 202 -16.34 0.36 5.62
C LEU A 202 -17.02 -0.66 6.54
N MET A 203 -18.19 -0.36 7.09
CA MET A 203 -18.87 -1.26 8.04
C MET A 203 -19.28 -2.58 7.40
N VAL A 204 -19.80 -2.55 6.18
CA VAL A 204 -20.14 -3.77 5.43
C VAL A 204 -18.87 -4.58 5.16
N GLY A 205 -17.82 -3.94 4.63
CA GLY A 205 -16.55 -4.62 4.35
C GLY A 205 -15.89 -5.18 5.62
N ALA A 206 -15.85 -4.40 6.70
CA ALA A 206 -15.34 -4.83 8.00
C ALA A 206 -16.14 -6.01 8.57
N GLY A 207 -17.47 -5.97 8.49
CA GLY A 207 -18.32 -7.09 8.92
C GLY A 207 -18.01 -8.38 8.15
N VAL A 208 -17.84 -8.28 6.83
CA VAL A 208 -17.47 -9.42 5.98
C VAL A 208 -16.05 -9.91 6.30
N GLN A 209 -15.09 -9.02 6.54
CA GLN A 209 -13.73 -9.41 6.92
C GLN A 209 -13.70 -10.11 8.26
N ILE A 210 -14.36 -9.55 9.28
CA ILE A 210 -14.48 -10.16 10.61
C ILE A 210 -15.09 -11.57 10.50
N TYR A 211 -16.20 -11.71 9.76
CA TYR A 211 -16.82 -13.00 9.49
C TYR A 211 -15.86 -13.98 8.81
N THR A 212 -15.12 -13.52 7.80
CA THR A 212 -14.13 -14.33 7.08
C THR A 212 -13.00 -14.78 7.99
N THR A 213 -12.46 -13.87 8.82
CA THR A 213 -11.38 -14.17 9.77
C THR A 213 -11.82 -15.20 10.81
N PHE A 214 -13.07 -15.15 11.28
CA PHE A 214 -13.58 -16.15 12.21
C PHE A 214 -13.75 -17.53 11.58
N LEU A 215 -14.21 -17.62 10.33
CA LEU A 215 -14.46 -18.91 9.67
C LEU A 215 -13.22 -19.53 9.03
N TYR A 216 -12.28 -18.70 8.60
CA TYR A 216 -11.07 -19.11 7.89
C TYR A 216 -9.86 -18.52 8.59
N PRO A 217 -9.59 -18.87 9.86
CA PRO A 217 -8.54 -18.25 10.64
C PRO A 217 -7.18 -18.37 9.95
N ARG A 218 -6.36 -17.33 10.11
CA ARG A 218 -4.99 -17.30 9.59
C ARG A 218 -4.19 -18.48 10.14
N SER A 219 -3.28 -19.02 9.34
CA SER A 219 -2.36 -20.05 9.81
C SER A 219 -1.46 -19.47 10.90
N SER A 220 -1.18 -20.25 11.97
CA SER A 220 -0.31 -19.77 13.05
C SER A 220 1.07 -19.39 12.51
N SER A 221 1.55 -18.19 12.86
CA SER A 221 2.99 -17.88 12.77
C SER A 221 3.77 -18.89 13.61
N ASN A 222 5.02 -19.21 13.22
CA ASN A 222 5.92 -20.15 13.91
C ASN A 222 6.30 -19.74 15.35
N GLY A 223 5.58 -18.80 15.97
CA GLY A 223 5.56 -18.64 17.42
C GLY A 223 6.80 -18.01 18.02
N HIS A 224 7.57 -17.19 17.27
CA HIS A 224 8.62 -16.38 17.88
C HIS A 224 7.97 -15.41 18.87
N PRO A 225 8.22 -15.51 20.18
CA PRO A 225 7.66 -14.57 21.13
C PRO A 225 8.32 -13.21 20.89
N LEU A 226 7.53 -12.24 20.43
CA LEU A 226 8.03 -10.90 20.19
C LEU A 226 8.05 -10.12 21.50
N ASP A 227 9.18 -9.51 21.84
CA ASP A 227 9.23 -8.56 22.95
C ASP A 227 8.30 -7.37 22.66
N PRO A 228 7.37 -7.00 23.57
CA PRO A 228 6.48 -5.85 23.37
C PRO A 228 7.24 -4.54 23.08
N MET A 229 8.44 -4.37 23.64
CA MET A 229 9.29 -3.21 23.36
C MET A 229 9.85 -3.22 21.94
N SER A 230 10.01 -4.39 21.31
CA SER A 230 10.38 -4.48 19.89
C SER A 230 9.31 -3.86 18.99
N VAL A 231 8.03 -3.87 19.40
CA VAL A 231 6.97 -3.12 18.68
C VAL A 231 7.23 -1.62 18.74
N VAL A 232 7.60 -1.09 19.90
CA VAL A 232 7.86 0.35 20.08
C VAL A 232 9.14 0.78 19.36
N VAL A 233 10.26 0.08 19.61
CA VAL A 233 11.55 0.36 18.97
C VAL A 233 11.43 0.22 17.45
N GLY A 234 10.79 -0.85 17.00
CA GLY A 234 10.57 -1.09 15.58
C GLY A 234 9.78 0.01 14.90
N TRP A 235 8.81 0.63 15.58
CA TRP A 235 8.05 1.76 15.02
C TRP A 235 8.96 2.96 14.72
N PHE A 236 9.81 3.36 15.68
CA PHE A 236 10.76 4.45 15.48
C PHE A 236 11.76 4.13 14.35
N VAL A 237 12.34 2.93 14.39
CA VAL A 237 13.33 2.48 13.40
C VAL A 237 12.74 2.45 12.00
N ASN A 238 11.57 1.86 11.81
CA ASN A 238 10.97 1.72 10.48
C ASN A 238 10.43 3.05 9.94
N VAL A 239 9.79 3.88 10.78
CA VAL A 239 9.32 5.20 10.35
C VAL A 239 10.50 6.09 9.95
N ALA A 240 11.54 6.18 10.78
CA ALA A 240 12.74 6.94 10.43
C ALA A 240 13.45 6.35 9.21
N GLY A 241 13.52 5.02 9.16
CA GLY A 241 13.97 4.18 8.04
C GLY A 241 13.41 4.62 6.71
N VAL A 242 12.08 4.61 6.59
CA VAL A 242 11.38 4.95 5.36
C VAL A 242 11.46 6.45 5.07
N VAL A 243 11.29 7.31 6.07
CA VAL A 243 11.16 8.77 5.84
C VAL A 243 12.50 9.45 5.57
N PHE A 244 13.57 9.07 6.29
CA PHE A 244 14.83 9.81 6.26
C PHE A 244 16.03 9.00 5.75
N PHE A 245 16.07 7.68 5.99
CA PHE A 245 17.20 6.85 5.55
C PHE A 245 16.99 6.26 4.15
N GLY A 246 15.74 6.08 3.72
CA GLY A 246 15.33 5.68 2.37
C GLY A 246 15.62 4.21 2.00
N SER A 247 16.57 3.54 2.66
CA SER A 247 16.88 2.13 2.43
C SER A 247 17.26 1.38 3.71
N SER A 248 17.03 0.07 3.70
CA SER A 248 17.41 -0.85 4.77
C SER A 248 18.91 -0.79 5.07
N ARG A 249 19.75 -0.73 4.03
CA ARG A 249 21.20 -0.62 4.16
C ARG A 249 21.64 0.67 4.84
N SER A 250 21.10 1.81 4.39
CA SER A 250 21.39 3.11 4.99
C SER A 250 20.97 3.15 6.46
N MET A 251 19.79 2.63 6.78
CA MET A 251 19.29 2.53 8.15
C MET A 251 20.21 1.66 9.02
N GLY A 252 20.49 0.43 8.60
CA GLY A 252 21.33 -0.52 9.36
C GLY A 252 22.73 0.03 9.62
N LEU A 253 23.38 0.61 8.60
CA LEU A 253 24.71 1.21 8.76
C LEU A 253 24.71 2.42 9.71
N ASN A 254 23.69 3.26 9.69
CA ASN A 254 23.59 4.37 10.62
C ASN A 254 23.44 3.89 12.07
N ILE A 255 22.62 2.85 12.29
CA ILE A 255 22.43 2.27 13.62
C ILE A 255 23.70 1.57 14.11
N LEU A 256 24.39 0.81 13.25
CA LEU A 256 25.64 0.14 13.61
C LEU A 256 26.75 1.13 13.99
N ASN A 257 26.88 2.24 13.27
CA ASN A 257 27.96 3.21 13.51
C ASN A 257 27.66 4.19 14.65
N PHE A 258 26.39 4.54 14.87
CA PHE A 258 26.01 5.65 15.76
C PHE A 258 24.93 5.28 16.79
N GLY A 259 24.54 4.01 16.89
CA GLY A 259 23.47 3.53 17.77
C GLY A 259 22.11 4.17 17.44
N ALA A 260 21.33 4.47 18.48
CA ALA A 260 20.00 5.07 18.32
C ALA A 260 20.01 6.56 17.92
N GLY A 261 21.18 7.22 17.93
CA GLY A 261 21.31 8.66 17.70
C GLY A 261 20.64 9.17 16.42
N PRO A 262 20.94 8.59 15.24
CA PRO A 262 20.32 9.00 13.98
C PRO A 262 18.79 8.89 13.96
N VAL A 263 18.23 7.84 14.58
CA VAL A 263 16.78 7.64 14.67
C VAL A 263 16.15 8.71 15.56
N ILE A 264 16.79 9.07 16.67
CA ILE A 264 16.33 10.15 17.56
C ILE A 264 16.33 11.49 16.82
N LEU A 265 17.41 11.81 16.09
CA LEU A 265 17.52 13.03 15.30
C LEU A 265 16.44 13.12 14.21
N ALA A 266 16.16 12.01 13.54
CA ALA A 266 15.10 11.91 12.53
C ALA A 266 13.70 12.24 13.10
N PHE A 267 13.46 11.99 14.38
CA PHE A 267 12.18 12.28 15.03
C PHE A 267 12.01 13.71 15.51
N ILE A 268 13.08 14.52 15.60
CA ILE A 268 13.00 15.94 15.98
C ILE A 268 11.99 16.73 15.12
N PRO A 269 12.06 16.73 13.78
CA PRO A 269 11.10 17.45 12.95
C PRO A 269 9.66 16.92 13.08
N ILE A 270 9.50 15.60 13.31
CA ILE A 270 8.17 14.99 13.51
C ILE A 270 7.57 15.46 14.83
N ILE A 271 8.33 15.40 15.93
CA ILE A 271 7.89 15.85 17.26
C ILE A 271 7.58 17.34 17.23
N ALA A 272 8.41 18.16 16.59
CA ALA A 272 8.17 19.59 16.43
C ALA A 272 6.88 19.87 15.65
N ALA A 273 6.63 19.15 14.56
CA ALA A 273 5.40 19.27 13.78
C ALA A 273 4.16 18.89 14.61
N VAL A 274 4.20 17.76 15.32
CA VAL A 274 3.11 17.31 16.21
C VAL A 274 2.87 18.34 17.33
N ALA A 275 3.92 18.78 18.02
CA ALA A 275 3.81 19.77 19.09
C ALA A 275 3.19 21.08 18.58
N PHE A 276 3.64 21.58 17.43
CA PHE A 276 3.05 22.77 16.82
C PHE A 276 1.56 22.56 16.48
N LEU A 277 1.21 21.43 15.86
CA LEU A 277 -0.17 21.11 15.50
C LEU A 277 -1.07 21.07 16.74
N LEU A 278 -0.64 20.39 17.80
CA LEU A 278 -1.39 20.24 19.04
C LEU A 278 -1.54 21.56 19.81
N LEU A 279 -0.48 22.37 19.88
CA LEU A 279 -0.45 23.57 20.72
C LEU A 279 -1.00 24.81 20.00
N ARG A 280 -0.80 24.93 18.68
CA ARG A 280 -1.03 26.19 17.94
C ARG A 280 -2.11 26.10 16.86
N SER A 281 -2.50 24.90 16.42
CA SER A 281 -3.46 24.77 15.31
C SER A 281 -4.91 24.68 15.78
N LYS A 282 -5.86 24.73 14.83
CA LYS A 282 -7.30 24.58 15.10
C LYS A 282 -7.64 23.15 15.54
N ARG A 283 -8.77 22.98 16.24
CA ARG A 283 -9.23 21.66 16.73
C ARG A 283 -9.26 20.59 15.64
N GLU A 284 -9.64 20.93 14.42
CA GLU A 284 -9.67 19.99 13.29
C GLU A 284 -8.27 19.47 12.93
N HIS A 285 -7.28 20.36 12.80
CA HIS A 285 -5.88 19.98 12.57
C HIS A 285 -5.31 19.16 13.74
N ARG A 286 -5.67 19.48 14.99
CA ARG A 286 -5.25 18.69 16.17
C ARG A 286 -5.76 17.26 16.09
N LEU A 287 -7.05 17.10 15.79
CA LEU A 287 -7.68 15.78 15.67
C LEU A 287 -7.08 14.98 14.51
N LEU A 288 -6.79 15.61 13.39
CA LEU A 288 -6.12 14.96 12.26
C LEU A 288 -4.68 14.54 12.60
N ALA A 289 -3.93 15.39 13.32
CA ALA A 289 -2.59 15.04 13.76
C ALA A 289 -2.60 13.82 14.71
N LEU A 290 -3.52 13.81 15.68
CA LEU A 290 -3.72 12.67 16.58
C LEU A 290 -4.14 11.41 15.80
N LEU A 291 -5.04 11.55 14.83
CA LEU A 291 -5.45 10.44 13.97
C LEU A 291 -4.26 9.87 13.19
N PHE A 292 -3.42 10.70 12.58
CA PHE A 292 -2.27 10.23 11.81
C PHE A 292 -1.24 9.52 12.69
N VAL A 293 -0.92 10.07 13.87
CA VAL A 293 0.00 9.41 14.81
C VAL A 293 -0.59 8.09 15.32
N ALA A 294 -1.87 8.08 15.72
CA ALA A 294 -2.54 6.88 16.21
C ALA A 294 -2.68 5.81 15.13
N ALA A 295 -3.03 6.18 13.90
CA ALA A 295 -3.11 5.27 12.77
C ALA A 295 -1.73 4.72 12.39
N SER A 296 -0.69 5.55 12.46
CA SER A 296 0.68 5.12 12.20
C SER A 296 1.12 4.00 13.16
N PHE A 297 1.01 4.25 14.46
CA PHE A 297 1.39 3.27 15.47
C PHE A 297 0.44 2.06 15.51
N GLY A 298 -0.87 2.29 15.41
CA GLY A 298 -1.88 1.24 15.47
C GLY A 298 -1.77 0.22 14.35
N VAL A 299 -1.54 0.67 13.10
CA VAL A 299 -1.32 -0.23 11.96
C VAL A 299 -0.01 -1.00 12.12
N TRP A 300 1.07 -0.33 12.54
CA TRP A 300 2.35 -0.99 12.80
C TRP A 300 2.22 -2.10 13.86
N ALA A 301 1.64 -1.77 15.02
CA ALA A 301 1.44 -2.70 16.10
C ALA A 301 0.56 -3.88 15.68
N ALA A 302 -0.54 -3.62 14.96
CA ALA A 302 -1.41 -4.67 14.45
C ALA A 302 -0.66 -5.65 13.51
N CYS A 303 0.21 -5.15 12.63
CA CYS A 303 0.99 -5.99 11.73
C CYS A 303 1.95 -6.90 12.48
N LEU A 304 2.71 -6.36 13.44
CA LEU A 304 3.72 -7.09 14.22
C LEU A 304 3.09 -8.11 15.17
N VAL A 305 2.00 -7.75 15.84
CA VAL A 305 1.27 -8.67 16.74
C VAL A 305 0.63 -9.81 15.95
N ALA A 306 0.11 -9.53 14.76
CA ALA A 306 -0.46 -10.57 13.89
C ALA A 306 0.59 -11.42 13.17
N ASN A 307 1.82 -10.94 13.03
CA ASN A 307 2.90 -11.62 12.30
C ASN A 307 4.23 -11.52 13.07
N PRO A 308 4.31 -12.10 14.28
CA PRO A 308 5.55 -12.06 15.05
C PRO A 308 6.62 -12.90 14.37
N GLY A 309 7.87 -12.48 14.49
CA GLY A 309 9.03 -13.13 13.89
C GLY A 309 10.34 -12.54 14.40
N ALA A 310 11.40 -13.34 14.38
CA ALA A 310 12.72 -12.93 14.86
C ALA A 310 13.25 -11.68 14.13
N GLN A 311 12.92 -11.50 12.86
CA GLN A 311 13.25 -10.31 12.06
C GLN A 311 12.55 -9.01 12.51
N PHE A 312 11.68 -9.07 13.51
CA PHE A 312 11.01 -7.92 14.11
C PHE A 312 11.40 -7.71 15.57
N ASP A 313 12.27 -8.56 16.14
CA ASP A 313 12.65 -8.50 17.55
C ASP A 313 13.78 -7.50 17.82
N TYR A 314 13.53 -6.24 17.45
CA TYR A 314 14.53 -5.17 17.44
C TYR A 314 15.29 -4.95 18.75
N VAL A 315 14.68 -5.27 19.91
CA VAL A 315 15.34 -5.16 21.23
C VAL A 315 16.48 -6.16 21.38
N HIS A 316 16.34 -7.34 20.76
CA HIS A 316 17.30 -8.43 20.84
C HIS A 316 18.22 -8.54 19.62
N PHE A 317 18.19 -7.54 18.72
CA PHE A 317 19.04 -7.54 17.53
C PHE A 317 20.51 -7.44 17.89
N THR A 318 21.28 -8.39 17.36
CA THR A 318 22.75 -8.31 17.31
C THR A 318 23.21 -7.38 16.20
N GLU A 319 24.50 -7.06 16.16
CA GLU A 319 25.10 -6.33 15.03
C GLU A 319 24.83 -7.04 13.69
N SER A 320 24.85 -8.38 13.69
CA SER A 320 24.60 -9.18 12.49
C SER A 320 23.15 -9.08 12.01
N ASP A 321 22.20 -8.92 12.95
CA ASP A 321 20.78 -8.73 12.64
C ASP A 321 20.55 -7.33 12.08
N TRP A 322 21.15 -6.30 12.68
CA TRP A 322 21.11 -4.93 12.15
C TRP A 322 21.69 -4.82 10.74
N ALA A 323 22.79 -5.51 10.47
CA ALA A 323 23.41 -5.55 9.14
C ALA A 323 22.50 -6.17 8.07
N LYS A 324 21.60 -7.08 8.46
CA LYS A 324 20.64 -7.77 7.59
C LYS A 324 19.21 -7.24 7.71
N SER A 325 18.98 -6.25 8.56
CA SER A 325 17.66 -5.70 8.84
C SER A 325 17.03 -5.15 7.56
N ILE A 326 15.73 -5.37 7.40
CA ILE A 326 14.97 -4.94 6.23
C ILE A 326 13.84 -3.99 6.62
N LEU A 327 13.67 -2.92 5.85
CA LEU A 327 12.45 -2.13 5.84
C LEU A 327 11.37 -2.96 5.17
N THR A 328 10.45 -3.49 5.98
CA THR A 328 9.39 -4.37 5.49
C THR A 328 8.23 -3.59 4.92
N ARG A 329 7.37 -4.24 4.13
CA ARG A 329 6.06 -3.70 3.73
C ARG A 329 5.22 -3.13 4.89
N TYR A 330 5.38 -3.63 6.12
CA TYR A 330 4.65 -3.15 7.30
C TYR A 330 5.02 -1.72 7.72
N SER A 331 6.16 -1.21 7.26
CA SER A 331 6.60 0.17 7.51
C SER A 331 5.87 1.21 6.64
N ALA A 332 5.24 0.78 5.54
CA ALA A 332 4.73 1.68 4.52
C ALA A 332 3.67 2.64 5.08
N ILE A 333 2.59 2.10 5.64
CA ILE A 333 1.47 2.90 6.14
C ILE A 333 1.81 3.73 7.37
N PRO A 334 2.57 3.20 8.35
CA PRO A 334 3.11 4.02 9.43
C PRO A 334 3.87 5.25 8.94
N ALA A 335 4.75 5.08 7.95
CA ALA A 335 5.50 6.18 7.37
C ALA A 335 4.62 7.16 6.57
N MET A 336 3.63 6.67 5.79
CA MET A 336 2.70 7.54 5.05
C MET A 336 1.93 8.46 5.99
N PHE A 337 1.42 7.95 7.13
CA PHE A 337 0.71 8.78 8.09
C PHE A 337 1.60 9.79 8.82
N ILE A 338 2.84 9.43 9.13
CA ILE A 338 3.79 10.39 9.71
C ILE A 338 4.17 11.47 8.70
N LEU A 339 4.40 11.11 7.43
CA LEU A 339 4.60 12.07 6.35
C LEU A 339 3.40 13.01 6.17
N ALA A 340 2.17 12.53 6.41
CA ALA A 340 0.95 13.34 6.29
C ALA A 340 0.87 14.51 7.29
N LEU A 341 1.69 14.51 8.35
CA LEU A 341 1.79 15.61 9.30
C LEU A 341 2.39 16.88 8.67
N PHE A 342 3.31 16.76 7.70
CA PHE A 342 3.97 17.92 7.11
C PHE A 342 3.06 18.75 6.20
N PRO A 343 2.26 18.16 5.28
CA PRO A 343 1.26 18.96 4.56
C PRO A 343 0.18 19.52 5.48
N LEU A 344 -0.16 18.82 6.57
CA LEU A 344 -1.10 19.33 7.59
C LEU A 344 -0.53 20.55 8.33
N LEU A 345 0.76 20.51 8.68
CA LEU A 345 1.49 21.65 9.25
C LEU A 345 1.58 22.81 8.26
N ALA A 346 1.89 22.54 6.99
CA ALA A 346 1.90 23.56 5.96
C ALA A 346 0.53 24.24 5.81
N ASP A 347 -0.56 23.48 5.87
CA ASP A 347 -1.92 24.03 5.82
C ASP A 347 -2.25 24.91 7.02
N SER A 348 -1.85 24.51 8.23
CA SER A 348 -2.10 25.31 9.44
C SER A 348 -1.33 26.64 9.46
N LEU A 349 -0.13 26.66 8.84
CA LEU A 349 0.70 27.86 8.68
C LEU A 349 0.28 28.76 7.51
N ARG A 350 -0.47 28.25 6.54
CA ARG A 350 -0.65 28.88 5.22
C ARG A 350 -1.19 30.31 5.26
N ILE A 351 -2.13 30.60 6.16
CA ILE A 351 -2.82 31.91 6.21
C ILE A 351 -1.96 32.96 6.93
N THR A 352 -1.29 32.59 8.01
CA THR A 352 -0.56 33.52 8.88
C THR A 352 0.95 33.57 8.57
N GLN A 353 1.50 32.52 7.99
CA GLN A 353 2.94 32.34 7.75
C GLN A 353 3.18 31.66 6.39
N ALA A 354 2.77 32.32 5.30
CA ALA A 354 2.85 31.75 3.95
C ALA A 354 4.25 31.27 3.54
N ARG A 355 5.31 32.01 3.93
CA ARG A 355 6.71 31.61 3.67
C ARG A 355 7.09 30.33 4.40
N ALA A 356 6.70 30.18 5.67
CA ALA A 356 6.94 28.96 6.44
C ALA A 356 6.17 27.77 5.86
N SER A 357 4.91 27.98 5.46
CA SER A 357 4.10 26.97 4.76
C SER A 357 4.79 26.50 3.47
N ALA A 358 5.26 27.42 2.64
CA ALA A 358 6.01 27.09 1.42
C ALA A 358 7.32 26.36 1.73
N GLY A 359 8.04 26.78 2.77
CA GLY A 359 9.26 26.12 3.24
C GLY A 359 9.03 24.68 3.68
N VAL A 360 7.95 24.42 4.42
CA VAL A 360 7.56 23.06 4.84
C VAL A 360 7.23 22.19 3.63
N LEU A 361 6.46 22.70 2.67
CA LEU A 361 6.14 21.95 1.44
C LEU A 361 7.38 21.70 0.57
N ALA A 362 8.30 22.67 0.49
CA ALA A 362 9.55 22.52 -0.25
C ALA A 362 10.45 21.46 0.41
N ALA A 363 10.65 21.53 1.72
CA ALA A 363 11.43 20.54 2.46
C ALA A 363 10.82 19.14 2.34
N PHE A 364 9.49 19.03 2.45
CA PHE A 364 8.77 17.78 2.24
C PHE A 364 8.96 17.22 0.82
N ALA A 365 8.86 18.06 -0.21
CA ALA A 365 9.10 17.65 -1.58
C ALA A 365 10.54 17.19 -1.80
N VAL A 366 11.52 17.87 -1.19
CA VAL A 366 12.94 17.45 -1.22
C VAL A 366 13.11 16.08 -0.56
N VAL A 367 12.52 15.85 0.62
CA VAL A 367 12.59 14.54 1.29
C VAL A 367 12.03 13.45 0.39
N LEU A 368 10.82 13.62 -0.17
CA LEU A 368 10.24 12.62 -1.07
C LEU A 368 11.05 12.42 -2.36
N ALA A 369 11.61 13.50 -2.94
CA ALA A 369 12.40 13.42 -4.16
C ALA A 369 13.75 12.73 -3.93
N VAL A 370 14.43 13.03 -2.82
CA VAL A 370 15.69 12.38 -2.44
C VAL A 370 15.45 10.91 -2.15
N SER A 371 14.36 10.56 -1.45
CA SER A 371 14.05 9.15 -1.17
C SER A 371 13.43 8.40 -2.36
N TYR A 372 13.22 9.07 -3.50
CA TYR A 372 12.76 8.42 -4.72
C TYR A 372 13.86 7.56 -5.37
N PHE A 373 15.13 7.98 -5.23
CA PHE A 373 16.32 7.32 -5.80
C PHE A 373 17.43 7.14 -4.74
N PRO A 374 18.28 6.09 -4.83
CA PRO A 374 18.20 4.97 -5.76
C PRO A 374 17.05 4.02 -5.39
N THR A 375 16.54 3.31 -6.39
CA THR A 375 15.50 2.31 -6.18
C THR A 375 16.12 0.97 -5.84
N GLN A 376 15.69 0.37 -4.72
CA GLN A 376 16.00 -1.03 -4.40
C GLN A 376 14.73 -1.84 -4.55
N VAL A 377 14.81 -3.03 -5.17
CA VAL A 377 13.66 -3.91 -5.37
C VAL A 377 13.99 -5.34 -4.96
N ALA A 378 13.22 -5.90 -4.03
CA ALA A 378 13.45 -7.24 -3.49
C ALA A 378 13.33 -8.36 -4.54
N ARG A 379 12.59 -8.11 -5.63
CA ARG A 379 12.35 -9.07 -6.73
C ARG A 379 13.22 -8.85 -7.96
N GLU A 380 14.25 -8.02 -7.91
CA GLU A 380 15.09 -7.71 -9.07
C GLU A 380 15.77 -8.94 -9.68
N GLN A 381 16.14 -9.92 -8.86
CA GLN A 381 16.74 -11.19 -9.28
C GLN A 381 15.72 -12.33 -9.46
N GLY A 382 14.42 -12.01 -9.43
CA GLY A 382 13.36 -12.99 -9.60
C GLY A 382 13.31 -13.57 -11.02
N PRO A 383 12.66 -14.74 -11.21
CA PRO A 383 12.52 -15.35 -12.53
C PRO A 383 11.66 -14.47 -13.45
N SER A 384 12.04 -14.39 -14.72
CA SER A 384 11.24 -13.78 -15.78
C SER A 384 10.03 -14.67 -16.09
N TRP A 385 8.84 -14.10 -15.99
CA TRP A 385 7.58 -14.74 -16.29
C TRP A 385 7.50 -15.14 -17.76
N SER A 386 7.77 -14.21 -18.68
CA SER A 386 7.73 -14.49 -20.11
C SER A 386 8.72 -15.61 -20.51
N ALA A 387 9.92 -15.66 -19.91
CA ALA A 387 10.87 -16.74 -20.15
C ALA A 387 10.38 -18.09 -19.60
N GLY A 388 9.74 -18.06 -18.43
CA GLY A 388 9.09 -19.23 -17.84
C GLY A 388 7.94 -19.76 -18.69
N VAL A 389 7.11 -18.86 -19.24
CA VAL A 389 6.04 -19.22 -20.20
C VAL A 389 6.64 -19.88 -21.43
N ARG A 390 7.64 -19.26 -22.10
CA ARG A 390 8.29 -19.86 -23.29
C ARG A 390 8.86 -21.25 -23.02
N THR A 391 9.48 -21.44 -21.85
CA THR A 391 9.98 -22.75 -21.42
C THR A 391 8.85 -23.77 -21.24
N ALA A 392 7.74 -23.34 -20.63
CA ALA A 392 6.56 -24.18 -20.43
C ALA A 392 5.87 -24.55 -21.76
N VAL A 393 5.79 -23.63 -22.71
CA VAL A 393 5.28 -23.86 -24.07
C VAL A 393 6.07 -24.97 -24.76
N ALA A 394 7.41 -24.89 -24.74
CA ALA A 394 8.28 -25.92 -25.31
C ALA A 394 8.07 -27.29 -24.64
N ALA A 395 7.87 -27.32 -23.32
CA ALA A 395 7.60 -28.55 -22.56
C ALA A 395 6.19 -29.11 -22.76
N CYS A 396 5.29 -28.39 -23.43
CA CYS A 396 3.94 -28.82 -23.77
C CYS A 396 3.82 -29.43 -25.17
N VAL A 397 4.91 -29.49 -25.94
CA VAL A 397 4.93 -30.19 -27.24
C VAL A 397 4.73 -31.69 -27.01
N GLY A 398 3.67 -32.26 -27.58
CA GLY A 398 3.31 -33.68 -27.41
C GLY A 398 2.63 -34.05 -26.09
N ALA A 399 2.43 -33.09 -25.18
CA ALA A 399 1.72 -33.29 -23.92
C ALA A 399 0.18 -33.34 -24.11
N ARG A 400 -0.56 -33.88 -23.13
CA ARG A 400 -2.02 -33.71 -23.11
C ARG A 400 -2.43 -32.31 -22.66
N ASP A 401 -3.64 -31.87 -23.03
CA ASP A 401 -4.14 -30.53 -22.75
C ASP A 401 -4.35 -30.24 -21.25
N ASP A 402 -4.62 -31.29 -20.47
CA ASP A 402 -4.80 -31.27 -19.02
C ASP A 402 -3.48 -31.33 -18.24
N GLU A 403 -2.37 -31.70 -18.90
CA GLU A 403 -1.07 -31.67 -18.25
C GLU A 403 -0.66 -30.24 -17.93
N THR A 404 -0.13 -30.05 -16.72
CA THR A 404 0.33 -28.73 -16.26
C THR A 404 1.85 -28.61 -16.34
N ARG A 405 2.34 -27.39 -16.57
CA ARG A 405 3.75 -27.03 -16.46
C ARG A 405 3.93 -25.91 -15.42
N PRO A 406 4.95 -26.00 -14.56
CA PRO A 406 5.20 -24.98 -13.55
C PRO A 406 5.89 -23.76 -14.16
N ILE A 407 5.40 -22.56 -13.83
CA ILE A 407 6.06 -21.29 -14.13
C ILE A 407 6.46 -20.64 -12.81
N GLN A 408 7.76 -20.38 -12.64
CA GLN A 408 8.31 -19.85 -11.39
C GLN A 408 7.93 -18.38 -11.17
N VAL A 409 7.84 -17.99 -9.90
CA VAL A 409 7.48 -16.63 -9.45
C VAL A 409 8.53 -16.08 -8.51
N ALA A 410 8.55 -14.76 -8.32
CA ALA A 410 9.42 -14.08 -7.37
C ALA A 410 8.72 -13.90 -6.01
N PRO A 411 9.41 -13.95 -4.85
CA PRO A 411 10.80 -14.37 -4.71
C PRO A 411 10.95 -15.87 -4.97
N ILE A 412 12.15 -16.28 -5.39
CA ILE A 412 12.47 -17.69 -5.63
C ILE A 412 12.20 -18.50 -4.37
N GLY A 413 11.52 -19.63 -4.51
CA GLY A 413 11.17 -20.51 -3.39
C GLY A 413 9.88 -20.16 -2.65
N TRP A 414 9.19 -19.08 -3.02
CA TRP A 414 7.87 -18.73 -2.43
C TRP A 414 6.83 -19.86 -2.61
N SER A 415 6.72 -20.39 -3.82
CA SER A 415 5.94 -21.59 -4.12
C SER A 415 6.86 -22.63 -4.74
N LYS A 416 6.97 -23.81 -4.11
CA LYS A 416 7.80 -24.92 -4.61
C LYS A 416 7.46 -25.30 -6.06
N SER A 417 6.21 -25.12 -6.45
CA SER A 417 5.68 -25.52 -7.76
C SER A 417 5.41 -24.35 -8.70
N GLY A 418 5.64 -23.10 -8.27
CA GLY A 418 5.26 -21.91 -9.04
C GLY A 418 3.75 -21.83 -9.33
N VAL A 419 3.39 -21.30 -10.50
CA VAL A 419 2.05 -21.33 -11.07
C VAL A 419 1.93 -22.55 -11.98
N LEU A 420 0.97 -23.44 -11.69
CA LEU A 420 0.69 -24.59 -12.55
C LEU A 420 -0.19 -24.17 -13.72
N MET A 421 0.35 -24.23 -14.93
CA MET A 421 -0.33 -23.79 -16.16
C MET A 421 -0.70 -25.00 -17.02
N PRO A 422 -1.99 -25.23 -17.34
CA PRO A 422 -2.40 -26.28 -18.28
C PRO A 422 -1.83 -26.06 -19.68
N CYS A 423 -1.40 -27.12 -20.37
CA CYS A 423 -0.87 -27.03 -21.72
C CYS A 423 -1.88 -26.47 -22.73
N SER A 424 -3.18 -26.68 -22.51
CA SER A 424 -4.26 -26.01 -23.27
C SER A 424 -4.23 -24.47 -23.22
N ARG A 425 -3.63 -23.87 -22.19
CA ARG A 425 -3.48 -22.41 -22.05
C ARG A 425 -2.16 -21.88 -22.60
N LEU A 426 -1.20 -22.77 -22.86
CA LEU A 426 0.13 -22.45 -23.37
C LEU A 426 0.23 -22.66 -24.88
N ARG A 427 -0.73 -23.34 -25.49
CA ARG A 427 -0.79 -23.52 -26.94
C ARG A 427 -1.44 -22.30 -27.60
N PRO A 428 -0.90 -21.81 -28.72
CA PRO A 428 -1.48 -20.71 -29.48
C PRO A 428 -2.89 -21.02 -30.01
#